data_AF-F9Q5L3-F1
#
_entry.id   AF-F9Q5L3-F1
#
_cell.length_a   1.000
_cell.length_b   1.000
_cell.length_c   1.000
_cell.angle_alpha   90.00
_cell.angle_beta   90.00
_cell.angle_gamma   90.00
#
_symmetry.space_group_name_H-M   'P 1'
#
loop_
_entity.id
_entity.type
_entity.pdbx_description
1 polymer ?
#
loop_
_entity_poly.entity_id
_entity_poly.type
_entity_poly.pdbx_seq_one_letter_code
_entity_poly.pdbx_strand_id
1 'polypeptide(L)' 'MTKIASIKDVLQGGIAIGESVTVRGWVRTRRDSKAGLSF' A
#
# COMPACT_ATOMS: atom_id res chain seq x y z
N MET A 1 -3.89 15.89 -6.96
CA MET A 1 -4.06 15.51 -5.55
C MET A 1 -4.27 14.00 -5.51
N THR A 2 -3.41 13.25 -4.83
CA THR A 2 -3.49 11.79 -4.78
C THR A 2 -4.62 11.34 -3.86
N LYS A 3 -5.42 10.36 -4.28
CA LYS A 3 -6.57 9.86 -3.52
C LYS A 3 -6.10 9.16 -2.24
N ILE A 4 -6.69 9.53 -1.09
CA ILE A 4 -6.44 8.84 0.18
C ILE A 4 -7.31 7.59 0.23
N ALA A 5 -6.71 6.44 0.50
CA ALA A 5 -7.38 5.15 0.53
C ALA A 5 -7.08 4.37 1.82
N SER A 6 -8.07 3.61 2.29
CA SER A 6 -7.83 2.63 3.35
C SER A 6 -7.17 1.37 2.76
N ILE A 7 -6.34 0.69 3.56
CA ILE A 7 -5.69 -0.57 3.15
C ILE A 7 -6.75 -1.62 2.76
N LYS A 8 -7.89 -1.63 3.47
CA LYS A 8 -8.99 -2.57 3.21
C LYS A 8 -9.58 -2.37 1.82
N ASP A 9 -9.86 -1.12 1.42
CA ASP A 9 -10.50 -0.84 0.12
C ASP A 9 -9.55 -1.16 -1.04
N VAL A 10 -8.25 -0.91 -0.87
CA VAL A 10 -7.22 -1.26 -1.87
C VAL A 10 -7.18 -2.77 -2.08
N LEU A 11 -7.14 -3.55 -0.99
CA LEU A 11 -7.05 -5.01 -1.06
C LEU A 11 -8.34 -5.69 -1.53
N GLN A 12 -9.49 -5.04 -1.35
CA GLN A 12 -10.79 -5.52 -1.82
C GLN A 12 -11.08 -5.19 -3.29
N GLY A 13 -10.17 -4.49 -3.98
CA GLY A 13 -10.35 -4.11 -5.38
C GLY A 13 -11.25 -2.89 -5.59
N GLY A 14 -11.47 -2.06 -4.56
CA GLY A 14 -12.22 -0.81 -4.66
C GLY A 14 -11.48 0.31 -5.42
N ILE A 15 -10.26 0.05 -5.89
CA ILE A 15 -9.40 0.99 -6.60
C ILE A 15 -8.86 0.32 -7.86
N ALA A 16 -8.81 1.08 -8.97
CA ALA A 16 -8.35 0.57 -10.24
C ALA A 16 -6.85 0.23 -10.20
N ILE A 17 -6.45 -0.85 -10.87
CA ILE A 17 -5.04 -1.21 -11.02
C ILE A 17 -4.32 -0.12 -11.82
N GLY A 18 -3.13 0.26 -11.37
CA GLY A 18 -2.34 1.34 -11.97
C GLY A 18 -2.68 2.74 -11.47
N GLU A 19 -3.69 2.89 -10.61
CA GLU A 19 -4.00 4.16 -9.96
C GLU A 19 -3.04 4.45 -8.79
N SER A 20 -2.46 5.65 -8.77
CA SER A 20 -1.62 6.12 -7.66
C SER A 20 -2.48 6.56 -6.47
N VAL A 21 -2.22 6.00 -5.30
CA VAL A 21 -2.96 6.30 -4.06
C VAL A 21 -2.04 6.66 -2.91
N THR A 22 -2.59 7.32 -1.89
CA THR A 22 -1.91 7.59 -0.62
C THR A 22 -2.59 6.82 0.50
N VAL A 23 -1.81 6.08 1.27
CA VAL A 23 -2.29 5.33 2.44
C VAL A 23 -1.69 5.95 3.69
N ARG A 24 -2.43 5.93 4.80
CA ARG A 24 -1.99 6.45 6.10
C ARG A 24 -2.26 5.40 7.16
N GLY A 25 -1.28 5.16 8.04
CA GLY A 25 -1.40 4.16 9.09
C GLY A 25 -0.05 3.82 9.72
N TRP A 26 -0.04 2.73 10.46
CA TRP A 26 1.14 2.22 11.16
C TRP A 26 1.71 1.00 10.46
N VAL A 27 3.04 0.91 10.39
CA VAL A 27 3.74 -0.28 9.93
C VAL A 27 3.64 -1.35 11.01
N ARG A 28 2.99 -2.49 10.70
CA ARG A 28 2.83 -3.60 11.66
C ARG A 28 4.03 -4.55 11.68
N THR A 29 4.60 -4.80 10.52
CA THR A 29 5.75 -5.68 10.31
C THR A 29 6.51 -5.16 9.12
N ARG A 30 7.84 -5.20 9.18
CA ARG A 30 8.72 -4.90 8.07
C ARG A 30 9.65 -6.09 7.85
N ARG A 31 9.81 -6.54 6.62
CA ARG A 31 10.79 -7.56 6.25
C ARG A 31 11.68 -7.08 5.13
N ASP A 32 12.98 -7.23 5.31
CA ASP A 32 13.97 -6.92 4.29
C ASP A 32 14.50 -8.23 3.67
N SER A 33 14.74 -8.21 2.37
CA SER A 33 15.29 -9.34 1.61
C SER A 33 16.78 -9.13 1.29
N LYS A 34 17.51 -10.22 1.04
CA LYS A 34 18.92 -10.14 0.58
C LYS A 34 19.10 -9.41 -0.75
N ALA A 35 18.03 -9.32 -1.55
CA ALA A 35 18.03 -8.62 -2.83
C ALA A 35 17.79 -7.10 -2.72
N GLY A 36 17.65 -6.56 -1.49
CA GLY A 36 17.45 -5.13 -1.28
C GLY A 36 15.99 -4.65 -1.39
N LEU A 37 15.03 -5.57 -1.41
CA LEU A 37 13.60 -5.24 -1.33
C LEU A 37 13.12 -5.24 0.12
N SER A 38 12.31 -4.25 0.48
CA SER A 38 11.59 -4.16 1.75
C SER A 38 10.10 -4.41 1.53
N PHE A 39 9.49 -5.19 2.42
CA PHE A 39 8.06 -5.52 2.46
C PHE A 39 7.44 -5.02 3.76
#